data_AF-A0A2K3KER7-F1
#
_entry.id   AF-A0A2K3KER7-F1
#
_cell.length_a   1.000
_cell.length_b   1.000
_cell.length_c   1.000
_cell.angle_alpha   90.00
_cell.angle_beta   90.00
_cell.angle_gamma   90.00
#
_symmetry.space_group_name_H-M   'P 1'
#
loop_
_entity.id
_entity.type
_entity.pdbx_description
1 polymer ?
#
loop_
_entity_poly.entity_id
_entity_poly.type
_entity_poly.pdbx_seq_one_letter_code
_entity_poly.pdbx_strand_id
1 'polypeptide(L)'
;MNQSSIDRGFFRSLSFRSYRDEEKKMGTLVKEDFGRPDRATTMGMTHGSYDKLDDDGLAPPGTRVSGADVIIGKTTPLSQEDAQGQAARYSRRDRSRSLRHSETGVVDQ
;
A
#
# COMPACT_ATOMS: atom_id res chain seq x y z
N MET A 1 9.77 -29.18 -24.16
CA MET A 1 8.38 -28.93 -23.67
C MET A 1 7.51 -28.63 -24.88
N ASN A 2 6.30 -29.20 -24.99
CA ASN A 2 5.43 -28.98 -26.15
C ASN A 2 4.57 -27.72 -25.95
N GLN A 3 4.69 -26.72 -26.82
CA GLN A 3 3.94 -25.46 -26.73
C GLN A 3 2.43 -25.68 -26.71
N SER A 4 1.94 -26.59 -27.54
CA SER A 4 0.50 -26.90 -27.63
C SER A 4 -0.06 -27.53 -26.35
N SER A 5 0.78 -28.17 -25.52
CA SER A 5 0.37 -28.65 -24.19
C SER A 5 0.28 -27.49 -23.20
N ILE A 6 1.26 -26.57 -23.22
CA ILE A 6 1.28 -25.38 -22.37
C ILE A 6 0.08 -24.48 -22.64
N ASP A 7 -0.21 -24.20 -23.91
CA ASP A 7 -1.32 -23.33 -24.32
C ASP A 7 -2.68 -23.89 -23.92
N ARG A 8 -2.79 -25.22 -23.79
CA ARG A 8 -3.98 -25.93 -23.27
C ARG A 8 -4.00 -26.04 -21.75
N GLY A 9 -3.10 -25.34 -21.05
CA GLY A 9 -3.10 -25.21 -19.60
C GLY A 9 -2.33 -26.29 -18.85
N PHE A 10 -1.51 -27.09 -19.54
CA PHE A 10 -0.69 -28.11 -18.87
C PHE A 10 0.24 -27.43 -17.85
N PHE A 11 0.11 -27.81 -16.58
CA PHE A 11 0.81 -27.22 -15.42
C PHE A 11 0.52 -25.73 -15.13
N ARG A 12 -0.61 -25.18 -15.57
CA ARG A 12 -1.04 -23.84 -15.12
C ARG A 12 -1.46 -23.89 -13.65
N SER A 13 -0.95 -22.96 -12.84
CA SER A 13 -1.29 -22.83 -11.42
C SER A 13 -1.76 -21.41 -11.10
N LEU A 14 -2.42 -21.26 -9.94
CA LEU A 14 -2.76 -19.98 -9.34
C LEU A 14 -1.88 -19.75 -8.12
N SER A 15 -1.51 -18.51 -7.85
CA SER A 15 -0.73 -18.13 -6.67
C SER A 15 -1.43 -16.97 -5.97
N PHE A 16 -1.59 -17.09 -4.66
CA PHE A 16 -2.27 -16.11 -3.82
C PHE A 16 -1.29 -15.61 -2.75
N ARG A 17 -1.36 -14.32 -2.43
CA ARG A 17 -0.62 -13.71 -1.33
C ARG A 17 -1.49 -12.72 -0.60
N SER A 18 -1.68 -12.93 0.69
CA SER A 18 -2.40 -12.00 1.55
C SER A 18 -1.45 -11.00 2.21
N TYR A 19 -1.87 -9.74 2.24
CA TYR A 19 -1.23 -8.68 2.99
C TYR A 19 -2.18 -8.25 4.10
N ARG A 20 -1.65 -8.13 5.33
CA ARG A 20 -2.41 -7.71 6.50
C ARG A 20 -1.71 -6.55 7.19
N ASP A 21 -2.48 -5.56 7.58
CA ASP A 21 -2.04 -4.46 8.41
C ASP A 21 -3.11 -4.13 9.47
N GLU A 22 -2.75 -3.35 10.48
CA GLU A 22 -3.57 -2.99 11.63
C GLU A 22 -3.29 -1.55 12.04
N GLU A 23 -4.32 -0.78 12.39
CA GLU A 23 -4.17 0.51 13.05
C GLU A 23 -3.81 0.33 14.54
N LYS A 24 -2.62 0.77 14.93
CA LYS A 24 -2.27 0.84 16.35
C LYS A 24 -2.93 2.05 17.00
N LYS A 25 -3.57 1.83 18.15
CA LYS A 25 -4.13 2.87 19.02
C LYS A 25 -3.49 2.76 20.40
N MET A 26 -3.24 3.90 21.05
CA MET A 26 -2.72 3.94 22.42
C MET A 26 -3.79 4.55 23.33
N GLY A 27 -4.62 3.71 23.93
CA GLY A 27 -5.83 4.15 24.63
C GLY A 27 -6.79 4.83 23.65
N THR A 28 -7.16 6.08 23.95
CA THR A 28 -8.01 6.93 23.09
C THR A 28 -7.23 7.69 22.01
N LEU A 29 -5.89 7.65 22.02
CA LEU A 29 -5.07 8.37 21.04
C LEU A 29 -4.88 7.53 19.77
N VAL A 30 -5.37 8.06 18.65
CA VAL A 30 -5.14 7.48 17.31
C VAL A 30 -3.68 7.69 16.94
N LYS A 31 -2.93 6.59 16.82
CA LYS A 31 -1.51 6.61 16.45
C LYS A 31 -1.30 6.20 14.99
N GLU A 32 -2.21 5.44 14.42
CA GLU A 32 -2.17 5.04 13.02
C GLU A 32 -3.59 5.00 12.47
N ASP A 33 -3.71 5.33 11.19
CA ASP A 33 -4.99 5.54 10.51
C ASP A 33 -4.83 5.10 9.05
N PHE A 34 -5.80 4.34 8.56
CA PHE A 34 -5.91 4.03 7.13
C PHE A 34 -6.51 5.21 6.38
N GLY A 35 -6.01 5.41 5.17
CA GLY A 35 -6.46 6.50 4.33
C GLY A 35 -5.45 6.79 3.23
N ARG A 36 -5.90 7.49 2.20
CA ARG A 36 -5.05 7.86 1.08
C ARG A 36 -4.02 8.93 1.51
N PRO A 37 -2.70 8.63 1.44
CA PRO A 37 -1.67 9.61 1.77
C PRO A 37 -1.62 10.74 0.74
N ASP A 38 -1.47 11.96 1.20
CA ASP A 38 -1.32 13.15 0.36
C ASP A 38 0.12 13.68 0.39
N ARG A 39 0.70 13.92 -0.79
CA ARG A 39 2.09 14.40 -0.97
C ARG A 39 2.34 15.76 -0.36
N ALA A 40 1.32 16.61 -0.24
CA ALA A 40 1.48 17.93 0.37
C ALA A 40 1.64 17.85 1.89
N THR A 41 0.95 16.89 2.53
CA THR A 41 0.78 16.81 3.99
C THR A 41 1.48 15.60 4.62
N THR A 42 1.93 14.63 3.83
CA THR A 42 2.52 13.37 4.29
C THR A 42 4.01 13.29 4.00
N MET A 43 4.80 13.14 5.05
CA MET A 43 6.24 12.94 4.99
C MET A 43 6.60 11.48 4.66
N GLY A 44 7.63 11.29 3.85
CA GLY A 44 8.22 9.96 3.64
C GLY A 44 7.45 9.05 2.69
N MET A 45 6.57 9.61 1.86
CA MET A 45 5.90 8.86 0.81
C MET A 45 6.92 8.17 -0.10
N THR A 46 6.65 6.90 -0.39
CA THR A 46 7.45 6.08 -1.29
C THR A 46 7.32 6.58 -2.74
N HIS A 47 8.21 6.14 -3.62
CA HIS A 47 8.13 6.44 -5.05
C HIS A 47 7.09 5.56 -5.79
N GLY A 48 6.36 4.73 -5.05
CA GLY A 48 5.29 3.89 -5.57
C GLY A 48 4.08 4.69 -6.05
N SER A 49 3.19 4.02 -6.79
CA SER A 49 1.89 4.61 -7.14
C SER A 49 0.92 4.46 -5.96
N TYR A 50 0.25 5.57 -5.63
CA TYR A 50 -0.85 5.64 -4.66
C TYR A 50 -2.20 5.87 -5.37
N ASP A 51 -2.20 5.90 -6.71
CA ASP A 51 -3.37 6.24 -7.52
C ASP A 51 -4.41 5.12 -7.56
N LYS A 52 -3.99 3.92 -7.13
CA LYS A 52 -4.78 2.70 -7.07
C LYS A 52 -5.50 2.51 -5.74
N LEU A 53 -5.32 3.44 -4.80
CA LEU A 53 -6.01 3.43 -3.52
C LEU A 53 -7.31 4.22 -3.63
N ASP A 54 -8.36 3.66 -3.03
CA ASP A 54 -9.60 4.40 -2.74
C ASP A 54 -9.39 5.36 -1.57
N ASP A 55 -10.43 6.14 -1.26
CA ASP A 55 -10.39 7.17 -0.22
C ASP A 55 -10.19 6.59 1.20
N ASP A 56 -10.57 5.32 1.41
CA ASP A 56 -10.31 4.56 2.64
C ASP A 56 -8.85 4.10 2.77
N GLY A 57 -8.03 4.33 1.73
CA GLY A 57 -6.63 3.91 1.68
C GLY A 57 -6.46 2.45 1.29
N LEU A 58 -7.45 1.74 0.77
CA LEU A 58 -7.30 0.36 0.31
C LEU A 58 -7.38 0.27 -1.22
N ALA A 59 -6.64 -0.66 -1.82
CA ALA A 59 -6.82 -0.97 -3.23
C ALA A 59 -8.06 -1.86 -3.39
N PRO A 60 -9.07 -1.47 -4.21
CA PRO A 60 -10.31 -2.24 -4.32
C PRO A 60 -10.11 -3.57 -5.08
N PRO A 61 -10.93 -4.61 -4.82
CA PRO A 61 -10.89 -5.86 -5.57
C PRO A 61 -11.03 -5.66 -7.08
N GLY A 62 -10.29 -6.46 -7.86
CA GLY A 62 -10.23 -6.34 -9.32
C GLY A 62 -9.17 -5.35 -9.84
N THR A 63 -8.55 -4.56 -8.96
CA THR A 63 -7.48 -3.62 -9.35
C THR A 63 -6.21 -4.36 -9.76
N ARG A 64 -5.64 -4.02 -10.93
CA ARG A 64 -4.32 -4.54 -11.35
C ARG A 64 -3.21 -3.83 -10.60
N VAL A 65 -2.37 -4.61 -9.94
CA VAL A 65 -1.23 -4.11 -9.15
C VAL A 65 0.07 -4.79 -9.60
N SER A 66 1.15 -4.05 -9.45
CA SER A 66 2.50 -4.39 -9.85
C SER A 66 3.50 -3.95 -8.78
N GLY A 67 4.74 -4.39 -8.90
CA GLY A 67 5.80 -4.01 -7.98
C GLY A 67 5.86 -2.50 -7.75
N ALA A 68 6.05 -2.10 -6.49
CA ALA A 68 6.01 -0.73 -6.00
C ALA A 68 4.63 -0.06 -5.93
N ASP A 69 3.55 -0.66 -6.45
CA ASP A 69 2.20 -0.13 -6.19
C ASP A 69 1.84 -0.29 -4.70
N VAL A 70 1.25 0.75 -4.13
CA VAL A 70 0.74 0.74 -2.77
C VAL A 70 -0.64 0.10 -2.76
N ILE A 71 -0.82 -0.89 -1.88
CA ILE A 71 -2.07 -1.65 -1.75
C ILE A 71 -2.82 -1.35 -0.45
N ILE A 72 -2.11 -0.83 0.57
CA ILE A 72 -2.67 -0.37 1.83
C ILE A 72 -2.01 0.97 2.16
N GLY A 73 -2.76 2.06 2.05
CA GLY A 73 -2.44 3.41 2.47
C GLY A 73 -2.61 3.55 3.98
N LYS A 74 -1.53 3.90 4.67
CA LYS A 74 -1.51 4.02 6.12
C LYS A 74 -0.63 5.17 6.55
N THR A 75 -1.09 5.96 7.50
CA THR A 75 -0.36 7.12 8.00
C THR A 75 -0.34 7.19 9.52
N THR A 76 0.69 7.83 10.06
CA THR A 76 0.85 8.13 11.48
C THR A 76 0.94 9.64 11.65
N PRO A 77 0.26 10.28 12.62
CA PRO A 77 0.50 11.69 12.91
C PRO A 77 1.97 11.91 13.30
N LEU A 78 2.54 13.01 12.82
CA LEU A 78 3.89 13.45 13.20
C LEU A 78 3.86 14.07 14.60
N SER A 79 4.88 13.78 15.41
CA SER A 79 5.06 14.46 16.70
C SER A 79 5.53 15.91 16.49
N GLN A 80 5.32 16.77 17.48
CA GLN A 80 5.82 18.16 17.42
C GLN A 80 7.36 18.23 17.36
N GLU A 81 8.05 17.22 17.91
CA GLU A 81 9.51 17.11 17.81
C GLU A 81 9.96 16.74 16.39
N ASP A 82 9.21 15.88 15.70
CA ASP A 82 9.49 15.49 14.31
C ASP A 82 9.15 16.61 13.30
N ALA A 83 8.22 17.52 13.63
CA ALA A 83 7.71 18.55 12.74
C ALA A 83 8.55 19.83 12.75
N GLN A 84 9.88 19.71 12.63
CA GLN A 84 10.81 20.86 12.67
C GLN A 84 11.43 21.15 11.29
N GLY A 85 11.78 22.42 11.05
CA GLY A 85 12.44 22.86 9.81
C GLY A 85 11.59 22.58 8.56
N GLN A 86 12.18 21.90 7.58
CA GLN A 86 11.47 21.53 6.34
C GLN A 86 10.32 20.53 6.58
N ALA A 87 10.34 19.79 7.69
CA ALA A 87 9.29 18.84 8.03
C ALA A 87 8.04 19.48 8.64
N ALA A 88 8.11 20.77 9.04
CA ALA A 88 6.99 21.49 9.66
C ALA A 88 5.75 21.63 8.77
N ARG A 89 5.90 21.47 7.45
CA ARG A 89 4.77 21.47 6.50
C ARG A 89 3.93 20.19 6.52
N TYR A 90 4.49 19.10 7.05
CA TYR A 90 3.82 17.81 7.06
C TYR A 90 3.13 17.57 8.40
N SER A 91 1.92 17.04 8.35
CA SER A 91 1.14 16.65 9.52
C SER A 91 1.20 15.15 9.81
N ARG A 92 1.49 14.34 8.79
CA ARG A 92 1.51 12.87 8.89
C ARG A 92 2.78 12.29 8.28
N ARG A 93 3.11 11.06 8.67
CA ARG A 93 4.20 10.25 8.12
C ARG A 93 3.63 9.00 7.46
N ASP A 94 4.15 8.66 6.29
CA ASP A 94 3.72 7.49 5.54
C ASP A 94 4.20 6.19 6.21
N ARG A 95 3.28 5.24 6.35
CA ARG A 95 3.49 3.87 6.82
C ARG A 95 2.78 2.86 5.90
N SER A 96 2.50 3.26 4.67
CA SER A 96 1.80 2.46 3.67
C SER A 96 2.58 1.19 3.29
N ARG A 97 1.84 0.21 2.78
CA ARG A 97 2.36 -1.08 2.36
C ARG A 97 2.26 -1.25 0.86
N SER A 98 3.40 -1.48 0.23
CA SER A 98 3.50 -1.74 -1.20
C SER A 98 3.61 -3.24 -1.51
N LEU A 99 3.29 -3.58 -2.75
CA LEU A 99 3.57 -4.91 -3.30
C LEU A 99 5.08 -5.14 -3.40
N ARG A 100 5.52 -6.40 -3.37
CA ARG A 100 6.93 -6.74 -3.60
C ARG A 100 7.29 -6.41 -5.06
N HIS A 101 8.51 -5.93 -5.28
CA HIS A 101 8.97 -5.46 -6.59
C HIS A 101 8.83 -6.51 -7.73
N SER A 102 8.99 -7.80 -7.41
CA SER A 102 8.94 -8.89 -8.38
C SER A 102 7.55 -9.51 -8.56
N GLU A 103 6.51 -8.89 -8.02
CA GLU A 103 5.15 -9.44 -8.04
C GLU A 103 4.23 -8.57 -8.91
N THR A 104 3.31 -9.22 -9.60
CA THR A 104 2.24 -8.59 -10.36
C THR A 104 0.98 -9.44 -10.23
N GLY A 105 -0.18 -8.82 -10.22
CA GLY A 105 -1.42 -9.54 -10.01
C GLY A 105 -2.65 -8.64 -10.00
N VAL A 106 -3.74 -9.20 -9.51
CA VAL A 106 -5.02 -8.54 -9.33
C VAL A 106 -5.42 -8.70 -7.86
N VAL A 107 -5.94 -7.63 -7.25
CA VAL A 107 -6.47 -7.69 -5.88
C VAL A 107 -7.69 -8.62 -5.86
N ASP A 108 -7.68 -9.57 -4.93
CA ASP A 108 -8.72 -10.58 -4.72
C ASP A 108 -9.06 -10.67 -3.22
N GLN A 109 -10.25 -11.18 -2.87
CA GLN A 109 -10.77 -11.21 -1.50
C GLN A 109 -10.67 -12.60 -0.84
#